data_AF-A0A498LBY4-F1
#
_entry.id   AF-A0A498LBY4-F1
#
_cell.length_a   1.000
_cell.length_b   1.000
_cell.length_c   1.000
_cell.angle_alpha   90.00
_cell.angle_beta   90.00
_cell.angle_gamma   90.00
#
_symmetry.space_group_name_H-M   'P 1'
#
loop_
_entity.id
_entity.type
_entity.pdbx_description
1 polymer ?
#
loop_
_entity_poly.entity_id
_entity_poly.type
_entity_poly.pdbx_seq_one_letter_code
_entity_poly.pdbx_strand_id
1 'polypeptide(L)'
;MSGRGKTGGKARAKAKTRSSRAGLQFPVGHVHRLLRKGNYGERIGAGAPVYLAAVLGNKTRIIPCHLQLAVRNDEELNKLLGGVTIAQGGVLPNIQAVLLPKKNDKPAKAK
;
A
#
# COMPACT_ATOMS: atom_id res chain seq x y z
N MET A 1 33.53 18.14 -25.37
CA MET A 1 32.32 18.11 -24.52
C MET A 1 31.26 17.19 -25.14
N SER A 2 31.28 15.88 -24.88
CA SER A 2 30.16 15.01 -25.34
C SER A 2 29.23 14.73 -24.17
N GLY A 3 28.36 15.70 -23.87
CA GLY A 3 27.25 15.51 -22.95
C GLY A 3 26.25 14.55 -23.58
N ARG A 4 26.38 13.26 -23.27
CA ARG A 4 25.39 12.25 -23.64
C ARG A 4 24.13 12.49 -22.79
N GLY A 5 23.30 13.40 -23.25
CA GLY A 5 21.98 13.65 -22.71
C GLY A 5 21.16 12.35 -22.64
N LYS A 6 20.50 12.18 -21.50
CA LYS A 6 19.55 11.12 -21.10
C LYS A 6 19.13 10.18 -22.24
N THR A 7 19.90 9.10 -22.39
CA THR A 7 19.64 7.84 -23.14
C THR A 7 18.29 7.75 -23.89
N GLY A 8 18.23 8.39 -25.07
CA GLY A 8 17.07 8.36 -25.97
C GLY A 8 17.27 7.64 -27.30
N GLY A 9 18.46 7.09 -27.58
CA GLY A 9 18.86 6.76 -28.97
C GLY A 9 19.36 5.34 -29.25
N LYS A 10 18.79 4.30 -28.63
CA LYS A 10 18.99 2.89 -29.05
C LYS A 10 17.64 2.18 -29.03
N ALA A 11 17.40 1.27 -29.98
CA ALA A 11 16.21 0.42 -30.00
C ALA A 11 16.01 -0.18 -28.60
N ARG A 12 14.95 0.28 -27.90
CA ARG A 12 14.76 -0.03 -26.49
C ARG A 12 14.45 -1.51 -26.37
N ALA A 13 15.37 -2.28 -25.79
CA ALA A 13 15.05 -3.61 -25.26
C ALA A 13 13.78 -3.50 -24.39
N LYS A 14 12.92 -4.53 -24.38
CA LYS A 14 11.69 -4.53 -23.57
C LYS A 14 12.03 -4.12 -22.14
N ALA A 15 11.55 -2.96 -21.73
CA ALA A 15 11.80 -2.45 -20.39
C ALA A 15 11.22 -3.43 -19.37
N LYS A 16 11.98 -3.77 -18.32
CA LYS A 16 11.47 -4.58 -17.20
C LYS A 16 10.16 -3.98 -16.68
N THR A 17 9.14 -4.83 -16.56
CA THR A 17 7.80 -4.43 -16.11
C THR A 17 7.83 -3.98 -14.65
N ARG A 18 6.87 -3.15 -14.25
CA ARG A 18 6.76 -2.69 -12.85
C ARG A 18 6.56 -3.85 -11.88
N SER A 19 5.83 -4.90 -12.29
CA SER A 19 5.69 -6.15 -11.53
C SER A 19 7.03 -6.88 -11.34
N SER A 20 7.78 -7.08 -12.43
CA SER A 20 9.10 -7.71 -12.38
C SER A 20 10.10 -6.92 -11.53
N ARG A 21 10.05 -5.58 -11.56
CA ARG A 21 10.89 -4.73 -10.69
C ARG A 21 10.51 -4.82 -9.22
N ALA A 22 9.23 -5.03 -8.92
CA ALA A 22 8.72 -5.17 -7.56
C ALA A 22 8.80 -6.62 -7.03
N GLY A 23 9.24 -7.60 -7.84
CA GLY A 23 9.26 -9.01 -7.45
C GLY A 23 7.88 -9.64 -7.29
N LEU A 24 6.85 -9.03 -7.88
CA LEU A 24 5.47 -9.50 -7.77
C LEU A 24 5.04 -10.24 -9.03
N GLN A 25 4.37 -11.39 -8.86
CA GLN A 25 3.68 -12.07 -9.96
C GLN A 25 2.49 -11.22 -10.43
N PHE A 26 1.79 -10.60 -9.47
CA PHE A 26 0.58 -9.81 -9.71
C PHE A 26 0.85 -8.56 -10.59
N PRO A 27 -0.07 -8.19 -11.51
CA PRO A 27 0.16 -7.15 -12.51
C PRO A 27 0.00 -5.72 -11.95
N VAL A 28 1.05 -5.17 -11.33
CA VAL A 28 1.17 -3.78 -10.85
C VAL A 28 0.76 -2.75 -11.91
N GLY A 29 1.15 -3.00 -13.17
CA GLY A 29 0.83 -2.13 -14.29
C GLY A 29 -0.67 -1.99 -14.52
N HIS A 30 -1.39 -3.10 -14.41
CA HIS A 30 -2.82 -3.18 -14.57
C HIS A 30 -3.55 -2.54 -13.38
N VAL A 31 -3.12 -2.85 -12.15
CA VAL A 31 -3.69 -2.26 -10.92
C VAL A 31 -3.66 -0.73 -10.98
N HIS A 32 -2.53 -0.14 -11.38
CA HIS A 32 -2.41 1.30 -11.53
C HIS A 32 -3.40 1.91 -12.54
N ARG A 33 -3.68 1.18 -13.64
CA ARG A 33 -4.66 1.62 -14.64
C ARG A 33 -6.08 1.56 -14.08
N LEU A 34 -6.43 0.51 -13.34
CA LEU A 34 -7.74 0.37 -12.71
C LEU A 34 -7.98 1.45 -11.67
N LEU A 35 -6.97 1.76 -10.84
CA LEU A 35 -7.05 2.85 -9.86
C LEU A 35 -7.32 4.21 -10.51
N ARG A 36 -6.73 4.48 -11.68
CA ARG A 36 -7.03 5.70 -12.45
C ARG A 36 -8.39 5.69 -13.10
N LYS A 37 -8.80 4.56 -13.71
CA LYS A 37 -10.10 4.44 -14.38
C LYS A 37 -11.26 4.52 -13.38
N GLY A 38 -11.05 4.08 -12.16
CA GLY A 38 -12.06 4.14 -11.10
C GLY A 38 -12.23 5.52 -10.44
N ASN A 39 -11.50 6.55 -10.91
CA ASN A 39 -11.57 7.92 -10.39
C ASN A 39 -11.45 8.03 -8.87
N TYR A 40 -10.74 7.09 -8.25
CA TYR A 40 -10.68 7.01 -6.79
C TYR A 40 -10.00 8.26 -6.21
N GLY A 41 -9.07 8.89 -6.94
CA GLY A 41 -8.52 10.20 -6.60
C GLY A 41 -7.85 10.86 -7.79
N GLU A 42 -7.65 12.18 -7.67
CA GLU A 42 -7.08 13.02 -8.72
C GLU A 42 -5.68 12.56 -9.14
N ARG A 43 -4.88 12.12 -8.18
CA ARG A 43 -3.52 11.59 -8.40
C ARG A 43 -3.36 10.29 -7.64
N ILE A 44 -2.74 9.31 -8.30
CA ILE A 44 -2.38 8.03 -7.70
C ILE A 44 -0.86 7.98 -7.60
N GLY A 45 -0.32 7.84 -6.39
CA GLY A 45 1.11 7.72 -6.15
C GLY A 45 1.69 6.46 -6.78
N ALA A 46 3.00 6.50 -7.08
CA ALA A 46 3.68 5.39 -7.74
C ALA A 46 3.77 4.12 -6.87
N GLY A 47 3.71 4.28 -5.54
CA GLY A 47 3.77 3.19 -4.55
C GLY A 47 2.43 2.49 -4.33
N ALA A 48 1.31 3.20 -4.41
CA ALA A 48 -0.04 2.65 -4.21
C ALA A 48 -0.34 1.38 -5.03
N PRO A 49 -0.08 1.31 -6.36
CA PRO A 49 -0.34 0.09 -7.12
C PRO A 49 0.61 -1.06 -6.79
N VAL A 50 1.81 -0.79 -6.27
CA VAL A 50 2.77 -1.82 -5.85
C VAL A 50 2.31 -2.44 -4.54
N TYR A 51 1.91 -1.62 -3.57
CA TYR A 51 1.40 -2.07 -2.29
C TYR A 51 0.12 -2.91 -2.47
N LEU A 52 -0.86 -2.40 -3.24
CA LEU A 52 -2.10 -3.13 -3.50
C LEU A 52 -1.82 -4.45 -4.24
N ALA A 53 -0.95 -4.44 -5.25
CA ALA A 53 -0.56 -5.67 -5.95
C ALA A 53 0.15 -6.68 -5.04
N ALA A 54 0.96 -6.21 -4.08
CA ALA A 54 1.61 -7.07 -3.10
C ALA A 54 0.58 -7.70 -2.15
N VAL A 55 -0.38 -6.93 -1.65
CA VAL A 55 -1.44 -7.44 -0.77
C VAL A 55 -2.32 -8.46 -1.49
N LEU A 56 -2.70 -8.18 -2.74
CA LEU A 56 -3.49 -9.10 -3.57
C LEU A 56 -2.69 -10.34 -3.97
N GLY A 57 -1.36 -10.23 -4.13
CA GLY A 57 -0.49 -11.32 -4.57
C GLY A 57 0.08 -12.21 -3.46
N ASN A 58 0.19 -11.72 -2.22
CA ASN A 58 0.91 -12.41 -1.14
C ASN A 58 0.05 -13.34 -0.25
N LYS A 59 -1.27 -13.45 -0.48
CA LYS A 59 -2.13 -14.27 0.37
C LYS A 59 -2.91 -15.29 -0.46
N THR A 60 -2.71 -16.57 -0.16
CA THR A 60 -3.47 -17.71 -0.73
C THR A 60 -4.98 -17.57 -0.49
N ARG A 61 -5.39 -16.77 0.51
CA ARG A 61 -6.77 -16.37 0.76
C ARG A 61 -6.85 -14.90 1.20
N ILE A 62 -7.53 -14.07 0.40
CA ILE A 62 -7.82 -12.68 0.73
C ILE A 62 -9.14 -12.65 1.52
N ILE A 63 -9.11 -12.05 2.71
CA ILE A 63 -10.27 -11.83 3.59
C ILE A 63 -10.51 -10.31 3.61
N PRO A 64 -11.76 -9.82 3.72
CA PRO A 64 -12.03 -8.38 3.71
C PRO A 64 -11.27 -7.55 4.76
N CYS A 65 -10.93 -8.14 5.92
CA CYS A 65 -10.04 -7.53 6.91
C CYS A 65 -8.64 -7.17 6.34
N HIS A 66 -8.09 -7.98 5.43
CA HIS A 66 -6.81 -7.67 4.79
C HIS A 66 -6.90 -6.43 3.89
N LEU A 67 -8.03 -6.25 3.20
CA LEU A 67 -8.28 -5.07 2.37
C LEU A 67 -8.46 -3.84 3.25
N GLN A 68 -9.22 -3.95 4.35
CA GLN A 68 -9.39 -2.85 5.29
C GLN A 68 -8.07 -2.41 5.91
N LEU A 69 -7.23 -3.34 6.38
CA LEU A 69 -5.92 -2.99 6.93
C LEU A 69 -5.02 -2.33 5.88
N ALA A 70 -5.01 -2.84 4.64
CA ALA A 70 -4.22 -2.26 3.56
C ALA A 70 -4.68 -0.84 3.21
N VAL A 71 -5.99 -0.63 3.10
CA VAL A 71 -6.57 0.67 2.76
C VAL A 71 -6.39 1.69 3.88
N ARG A 72 -6.58 1.29 5.14
CA ARG A 72 -6.55 2.23 6.28
C ARG A 72 -5.13 2.55 6.78
N ASN A 73 -4.14 1.71 6.49
CA ASN A 73 -2.73 1.99 6.81
C ASN A 73 -2.01 2.82 5.73
N ASP A 74 -2.57 2.95 4.53
CA ASP A 74 -2.00 3.78 3.47
C ASP A 74 -2.71 5.14 3.42
N GLU A 75 -1.97 6.23 3.55
CA GLU A 75 -2.54 7.58 3.62
C GLU A 75 -3.30 7.98 2.35
N GLU A 76 -2.76 7.61 1.18
CA GLU A 76 -3.39 7.93 -0.10
C GLU A 76 -4.70 7.15 -0.23
N LEU A 77 -4.68 5.82 -0.05
CA LEU A 77 -5.85 4.95 -0.15
C LEU A 77 -6.90 5.23 0.93
N ASN A 78 -6.49 5.59 2.15
CA ASN A 78 -7.43 5.95 3.21
C ASN A 78 -8.17 7.24 2.89
N LYS A 79 -7.48 8.24 2.33
CA LYS A 79 -8.11 9.49 1.86
C LYS A 79 -9.03 9.23 0.67
N LEU A 80 -8.59 8.36 -0.25
CA LEU A 80 -9.31 7.91 -1.44
C LEU A 80 -10.63 7.21 -1.12
N LEU A 81 -10.58 6.31 -0.14
CA LEU A 81 -11.67 5.42 0.26
C LEU A 81 -12.27 5.84 1.62
N GLY A 82 -12.13 7.13 1.96
CA GLY A 82 -12.60 7.69 3.22
C GLY A 82 -14.09 7.45 3.45
N GLY A 83 -14.91 7.62 2.41
CA GLY A 83 -16.36 7.40 2.44
C GLY A 83 -16.82 5.99 2.06
N VAL A 84 -15.89 5.06 1.78
CA VAL A 84 -16.23 3.70 1.36
C VAL A 84 -16.19 2.75 2.56
N THR A 85 -17.31 2.06 2.82
CA THR A 85 -17.39 1.02 3.85
C THR A 85 -16.99 -0.33 3.25
N ILE A 86 -15.93 -0.95 3.80
CA ILE A 86 -15.52 -2.31 3.43
C ILE A 86 -16.28 -3.30 4.31
N ALA A 87 -17.26 -3.99 3.72
CA ALA A 87 -18.03 -5.03 4.41
C ALA A 87 -17.09 -6.14 4.94
N GLN A 88 -17.33 -6.61 6.17
CA GLN A 88 -16.49 -7.61 6.87
C GLN A 88 -15.02 -7.18 7.08
N GLY A 89 -14.71 -5.89 6.93
CA GLY A 89 -13.34 -5.36 7.05
C GLY A 89 -12.86 -5.12 8.49
N GLY A 90 -13.77 -4.90 9.44
CA GLY A 90 -13.41 -4.47 10.79
C GLY A 90 -12.79 -3.07 10.83
N VAL A 91 -12.05 -2.76 11.89
CA VAL A 91 -11.40 -1.44 12.10
C VAL A 91 -9.92 -1.63 12.47
N LEU A 92 -9.13 -0.57 12.27
CA LEU A 92 -7.73 -0.57 12.69
C LEU A 92 -7.67 -0.63 14.22
N PRO A 93 -6.89 -1.55 14.82
CA PRO A 93 -6.72 -1.60 16.27
C PRO A 93 -6.13 -0.28 16.78
N ASN A 94 -6.91 0.46 17.57
CA ASN A 94 -6.47 1.71 18.19
C ASN A 94 -7.14 1.85 19.56
N ILE A 95 -6.33 1.96 20.61
CA ILE A 95 -6.81 2.17 21.98
C ILE A 95 -6.37 3.56 22.41
N GLN A 96 -7.33 4.41 22.79
CA GLN A 96 -7.00 5.75 23.28
C GLN A 96 -6.18 5.66 24.57
N ALA A 97 -5.17 6.52 24.73
CA ALA A 97 -4.26 6.50 25.88
C ALA A 97 -4.98 6.64 27.23
N VAL A 98 -6.14 7.32 27.26
CA VAL A 98 -6.99 7.46 28.46
C VAL A 98 -7.59 6.13 28.92
N LEU A 99 -7.78 5.19 28.00
CA LEU A 99 -8.34 3.86 28.26
C LEU A 99 -7.25 2.84 28.61
N LEU A 100 -5.98 3.20 28.46
CA LEU A 100 -4.89 2.34 28.90
C LEU A 100 -4.89 2.28 30.42
N PRO A 101 -4.67 1.10 31.03
CA PRO A 101 -4.47 0.98 32.46
C PRO A 101 -3.39 1.97 32.91
N LYS A 102 -3.67 2.77 33.94
CA LYS A 102 -2.63 3.61 34.55
C LYS A 102 -1.53 2.68 35.06
N LYS A 103 -0.29 2.90 34.58
CA LYS A 103 0.89 2.24 35.13
C LYS A 103 1.07 2.74 36.57
N ASN A 104 0.55 1.98 37.53
CA ASN A 104 1.02 2.07 38.91
C ASN A 104 2.30 1.25 38.98
N ASP A 105 3.40 1.95 39.25
CA ASP A 105 4.72 1.51 39.71
C ASP A 105 5.39 0.29 39.05
N LYS A 106 6.58 0.53 38.50
CA LYS A 106 7.55 -0.52 38.18
C LYS A 106 7.83 -1.31 39.47
N PRO A 107 7.85 -2.66 39.47
CA PRO A 107 8.47 -3.38 40.57
C PRO A 107 9.94 -2.97 40.59
N ALA A 108 10.36 -2.32 41.68
CA ALA A 108 11.77 -2.06 41.93
C ALA A 108 12.50 -3.40 41.82
N LYS A 109 13.54 -3.46 40.97
CA LYS A 109 14.40 -4.64 40.87
C LYS A 109 14.84 -5.03 42.29
N ALA A 110 14.45 -6.22 42.73
CA ALA A 110 15.04 -6.82 43.91
C ALA A 110 16.55 -6.95 43.66
N LYS A 111 17.33 -6.58 44.69
CA LYS A 111 18.79 -6.63 44.73
C LYS A 111 19.35 -7.97 44.29
#